data_AF-A0AA38LXK9-F1
#
_entry.id   AF-A0AA38LXK9-F1
#
_cell.length_a   1.000
_cell.length_b   1.000
_cell.length_c   1.000
_cell.angle_alpha   90.00
_cell.angle_beta   90.00
_cell.angle_gamma   90.00
#
_symmetry.space_group_name_H-M   'P 1'
#
loop_
_entity.id
_entity.type
_entity.pdbx_description
1 polymer ?
#
loop_
_entity_poly.entity_id
_entity_poly.type
_entity_poly.pdbx_seq_one_letter_code
_entity_poly.pdbx_strand_id
1 'polypeptide(L)'
;DPTYKLVEQLVTSLRRRQTVGSLNVALATAVLIHTVVRSSKYANFEYLIGLIKLVGRQLAEANPKELASGNIIRRILRLIREEYRAAAHAASHIPTTPSTSAPQTPYTGIQTPGILAPAGHFLSDGSSSLAGFGLGMSNLTMSTSASPSSGRTPLFSPETSRVNSADDLNGANANASANKGFAAQLRKTGYETPTPGQMTARLDPEEFMRQSAKLKPVFLQAIEEVMGELETTHEDVAKGAREHVHSSEIILTLGYSRTVEAFLKTAFKDRKFTVIVAESAPSHLGHRLSHSLSQNGIPTLLIPDSSLHALMPRITKLVIGCHSVLANGGLFGLSGSLSAVLAARAHSKPVVVVTGQYKFAPVWNMNFEHGSLDFQGGSAFAASAGEGGREEGMGARNWEGVEVESAYWEYVRPELVDLFVTNEGDHAPSYIYKLIKEAYDEEDMDL
;
A
#
# COMPACT_ATOMS: atom_id res chain seq x y z
N ASP A 1 -4.61 19.48 23.24
CA ASP A 1 -4.42 18.02 23.15
C ASP A 1 -2.99 17.76 22.67
N PRO A 2 -2.13 17.02 23.41
CA PRO A 2 -0.76 16.70 22.96
C PRO A 2 -0.73 16.05 21.57
N THR A 3 -1.76 15.28 21.23
CA THR A 3 -1.88 14.58 19.94
C THR A 3 -1.99 15.54 18.77
N TYR A 4 -2.70 16.65 18.95
CA TYR A 4 -2.83 17.69 17.92
C TYR A 4 -1.48 18.34 17.57
N LYS A 5 -0.62 18.56 18.59
CA LYS A 5 0.72 19.11 18.38
C LYS A 5 1.60 18.17 17.54
N LEU A 6 1.48 16.86 17.75
CA LEU A 6 2.23 15.86 16.97
C LEU A 6 1.77 15.84 15.50
N VAL A 7 0.47 15.94 15.25
CA VAL A 7 -0.08 16.04 13.89
C VAL A 7 0.45 17.30 13.19
N GLU A 8 0.37 18.47 13.84
CA GLU A 8 0.90 19.72 13.27
C GLU A 8 2.41 19.67 13.03
N GLN A 9 3.17 19.01 13.91
CA GLN A 9 4.61 18.81 13.74
C GLN A 9 4.91 17.97 12.49
N LEU A 10 4.21 16.84 12.29
CA LEU A 10 4.41 16.02 11.11
C LEU A 10 3.96 16.75 9.83
N VAL A 11 2.81 17.42 9.84
CA VAL A 11 2.33 18.25 8.73
C VAL A 11 3.36 19.33 8.36
N THR A 12 3.92 20.00 9.37
CA THR A 12 4.96 21.02 9.16
C THR A 12 6.24 20.40 8.62
N SER A 13 6.64 19.23 9.14
CA SER A 13 7.80 18.47 8.65
C SER A 13 7.64 18.07 7.17
N LEU A 14 6.44 17.60 6.78
CA LEU A 14 6.12 17.23 5.40
C LEU A 14 6.12 18.45 4.47
N ARG A 15 5.48 19.56 4.87
CA ARG A 15 5.48 20.82 4.11
C ARG A 15 6.89 21.38 3.93
N ARG A 16 7.73 21.30 4.97
CA ARG A 16 9.12 21.75 4.96
C ARG A 16 10.09 20.71 4.37
N ARG A 17 9.60 19.54 3.93
CA ARG A 17 10.38 18.44 3.37
C ARG A 17 11.53 17.96 4.27
N GLN A 18 11.30 17.95 5.59
CA GLN A 18 12.28 17.42 6.56
C GLN A 18 12.20 15.88 6.62
N THR A 19 11.01 15.31 6.43
CA THR A 19 10.81 13.87 6.30
C THR A 19 10.72 13.51 4.81
N VAL A 20 11.80 13.00 4.24
CA VAL A 20 11.88 12.61 2.82
C VAL A 20 11.94 11.08 2.68
N GLY A 21 11.28 10.59 1.64
CA GLY A 21 11.31 9.19 1.23
C GLY A 21 10.09 8.41 1.70
N SER A 22 9.51 7.63 0.79
CA SER A 22 8.21 6.98 1.01
C SER A 22 8.17 6.05 2.22
N LEU A 23 9.25 5.30 2.52
CA LEU A 23 9.29 4.47 3.74
C LEU A 23 9.30 5.31 5.03
N ASN A 24 10.08 6.39 5.06
CA ASN A 24 10.21 7.22 6.25
C ASN A 24 8.89 7.96 6.53
N VAL A 25 8.23 8.43 5.48
CA VAL A 25 6.89 9.03 5.54
C VAL A 25 5.85 8.00 5.99
N ALA A 26 5.89 6.78 5.45
CA ALA A 26 4.99 5.69 5.84
C ALA A 26 5.12 5.34 7.33
N LEU A 27 6.34 5.12 7.82
CA LEU A 27 6.62 4.82 9.23
C LEU A 27 6.21 5.97 10.16
N ALA A 28 6.57 7.21 9.82
CA ALA A 28 6.18 8.38 10.61
C ALA A 28 4.65 8.53 10.68
N THR A 29 3.95 8.24 9.59
CA THR A 29 2.48 8.26 9.53
C THR A 29 1.88 7.16 10.42
N ALA A 30 2.39 5.93 10.33
CA ALA A 30 1.91 4.81 11.16
C ALA A 30 2.11 5.08 12.66
N VAL A 31 3.29 5.58 13.05
CA VAL A 31 3.61 5.96 14.45
C VAL A 31 2.69 7.07 14.95
N LEU A 32 2.41 8.07 14.11
CA LEU A 32 1.49 9.14 14.46
C LEU A 32 0.08 8.60 14.69
N ILE A 33 -0.44 7.78 13.77
CA ILE A 33 -1.79 7.19 13.90
C ILE A 33 -1.86 6.27 15.12
N HIS A 34 -0.85 5.45 15.39
CA HIS A 34 -0.77 4.66 16.63
C HIS A 34 -0.92 5.53 17.87
N THR A 35 -0.18 6.64 17.93
CA THR A 35 -0.24 7.59 19.05
C THR A 35 -1.61 8.27 19.16
N VAL A 36 -2.24 8.61 18.03
CA VAL A 36 -3.59 9.18 17.96
C VAL A 36 -4.62 8.19 18.51
N VAL A 37 -4.61 6.94 18.03
CA VAL A 37 -5.52 5.89 18.51
C VAL A 37 -5.30 5.62 20.00
N ARG A 38 -4.05 5.54 20.45
CA ARG A 38 -3.68 5.32 21.86
C ARG A 38 -4.17 6.42 22.80
N SER A 39 -4.01 7.68 22.41
CA SER A 39 -4.38 8.85 23.23
C SER A 39 -5.85 9.22 23.14
N SER A 40 -6.50 8.94 22.01
CA SER A 40 -7.89 9.34 21.77
C SER A 40 -8.87 8.63 22.71
N LYS A 41 -9.84 9.39 23.21
CA LYS A 41 -11.03 8.89 23.87
C LYS A 41 -12.17 9.01 22.86
N TYR A 42 -12.63 7.88 22.33
CA TYR A 42 -13.73 7.83 21.37
C TYR A 42 -14.92 7.11 22.00
N ALA A 43 -16.09 7.75 21.92
CA ALA A 43 -17.33 7.16 22.39
C ALA A 43 -17.87 6.11 21.40
N ASN A 44 -17.68 6.35 20.09
CA ASN A 44 -18.23 5.55 19.00
C ASN A 44 -17.14 5.17 17.98
N PHE A 45 -17.31 4.04 17.28
CA PHE A 45 -16.40 3.58 16.22
C PHE A 45 -16.28 4.61 15.10
N GLU A 46 -17.42 5.15 14.66
CA GLU A 46 -17.49 6.18 13.62
C GLU A 46 -16.69 7.43 13.96
N TYR A 47 -16.63 7.79 15.24
CA TYR A 47 -15.83 8.94 15.68
C TYR A 47 -14.32 8.67 15.54
N LEU A 48 -13.87 7.45 15.83
CA LEU A 48 -12.47 7.04 15.64
C LEU A 48 -12.10 7.07 14.15
N ILE A 49 -12.93 6.49 13.29
CA ILE A 49 -12.72 6.50 11.84
C ILE A 49 -12.69 7.95 11.32
N GLY A 50 -13.63 8.79 11.74
CA GLY A 50 -13.65 10.21 11.38
C GLY A 50 -12.40 10.96 11.82
N LEU A 51 -11.87 10.67 13.01
CA LEU A 51 -10.62 11.25 13.51
C LEU A 51 -9.41 10.86 12.66
N ILE A 52 -9.27 9.56 12.33
CA ILE A 52 -8.17 9.06 11.50
C ILE A 52 -8.26 9.65 10.08
N LYS A 53 -9.46 9.70 9.48
CA LYS A 53 -9.69 10.33 8.18
C LYS A 53 -9.33 11.82 8.18
N LEU A 54 -9.66 12.53 9.26
CA LEU A 54 -9.31 13.95 9.38
C LEU A 54 -7.80 14.16 9.41
N VAL A 55 -7.06 13.37 10.21
CA VAL A 55 -5.60 13.42 10.24
C VAL A 55 -5.02 13.06 8.86
N GLY A 56 -5.60 12.06 8.18
CA GLY A 56 -5.17 11.68 6.85
C GLY A 56 -5.31 12.75 5.79
N ARG A 57 -6.46 13.44 5.74
CA ARG A 57 -6.63 14.60 4.85
C ARG A 57 -5.61 15.70 5.12
N GLN A 58 -5.34 16.00 6.40
CA GLN A 58 -4.33 17.00 6.75
C GLN A 58 -2.91 16.63 6.28
N LEU A 59 -2.56 15.34 6.34
CA LEU A 59 -1.26 14.86 5.87
C LEU A 59 -1.18 14.81 4.34
N ALA A 60 -2.25 14.38 3.66
CA ALA A 60 -2.34 14.38 2.21
C ALA A 60 -2.26 15.80 1.64
N GLU A 61 -2.97 16.76 2.23
CA GLU A 61 -2.89 18.18 1.86
C GLU A 61 -1.53 18.81 2.19
N ALA A 62 -0.79 18.27 3.17
CA ALA A 62 0.54 18.78 3.53
C ALA A 62 1.56 18.53 2.41
N ASN A 63 1.47 17.37 1.75
CA ASN A 63 2.30 17.02 0.61
C ASN A 63 1.55 16.03 -0.29
N PRO A 64 0.73 16.50 -1.24
CA PRO A 64 -0.13 15.63 -2.06
C PRO A 64 0.65 14.68 -2.96
N LYS A 65 1.94 14.95 -3.14
CA LYS A 65 2.86 14.16 -3.98
C LYS A 65 3.42 12.93 -3.26
N GLU A 66 3.43 12.93 -1.93
CA GLU A 66 3.89 11.81 -1.10
C GLU A 66 2.73 10.88 -0.75
N LEU A 67 2.32 10.07 -1.74
CA LEU A 67 1.16 9.18 -1.66
C LEU A 67 1.27 8.10 -0.58
N ALA A 68 2.48 7.76 -0.13
CA ALA A 68 2.72 6.76 0.90
C ALA A 68 1.98 7.08 2.21
N SER A 69 1.87 8.36 2.59
CA SER A 69 1.15 8.77 3.81
C SER A 69 -0.32 8.38 3.76
N GLY A 70 -1.03 8.77 2.70
CA GLY A 70 -2.43 8.42 2.47
C GLY A 70 -2.64 6.91 2.33
N ASN A 71 -1.74 6.21 1.65
CA ASN A 71 -1.80 4.75 1.47
C ASN A 71 -1.77 4.00 2.81
N ILE A 72 -0.88 4.40 3.73
CA ILE A 72 -0.83 3.81 5.07
C ILE A 72 -2.11 4.09 5.85
N ILE A 73 -2.69 5.28 5.72
CA ILE A 73 -3.91 5.62 6.44
C ILE A 73 -5.09 4.81 5.93
N ARG A 74 -5.24 4.67 4.61
CA ARG A 74 -6.25 3.78 4.00
C ARG A 74 -6.10 2.34 4.47
N ARG A 75 -4.85 1.85 4.54
CA ARG A 75 -4.55 0.50 5.04
C ARG A 75 -4.97 0.32 6.50
N ILE A 76 -4.59 1.26 7.37
CA ILE A 76 -4.94 1.22 8.79
C ILE A 76 -6.46 1.31 8.99
N LEU A 77 -7.14 2.19 8.23
CA LEU A 77 -8.60 2.30 8.26
C LEU A 77 -9.29 0.99 7.87
N ARG A 78 -8.80 0.31 6.84
CA ARG A 78 -9.30 -1.01 6.44
C ARG A 78 -9.11 -2.04 7.56
N LEU A 79 -7.90 -2.16 8.11
CA LEU A 79 -7.61 -3.12 9.18
C LEU A 79 -8.48 -2.88 10.42
N ILE A 80 -8.65 -1.63 10.83
CA ILE A 80 -9.52 -1.28 11.96
C ILE A 80 -10.98 -1.67 11.69
N ARG A 81 -11.49 -1.49 10.46
CA ARG A 81 -12.83 -1.96 10.08
C ARG A 81 -12.94 -3.48 10.09
N GLU A 82 -11.94 -4.20 9.60
CA GLU A 82 -11.91 -5.67 9.59
C GLU A 82 -11.93 -6.24 11.01
N GLU A 83 -11.08 -5.73 11.90
CA GLU A 83 -11.04 -6.12 13.31
C GLU A 83 -12.35 -5.78 14.05
N TYR A 84 -12.94 -4.63 13.75
CA TYR A 84 -14.23 -4.25 14.32
C TYR A 84 -15.36 -5.20 13.86
N ARG A 85 -15.43 -5.51 12.56
CA ARG A 85 -16.41 -6.46 12.00
C ARG A 85 -16.20 -7.86 12.60
N ALA A 86 -14.96 -8.34 12.69
CA ALA A 86 -14.64 -9.64 13.27
C ALA A 86 -15.09 -9.73 14.74
N ALA A 87 -14.85 -8.69 15.53
CA ALA A 87 -15.30 -8.65 16.92
C ALA A 87 -16.83 -8.57 17.05
N ALA A 88 -17.50 -7.83 16.17
CA ALA A 88 -18.96 -7.77 16.14
C ALA A 88 -19.58 -9.14 15.78
N HIS A 89 -19.00 -9.86 14.83
CA HIS A 89 -19.41 -11.22 14.48
C HIS A 89 -19.18 -12.20 15.65
N ALA A 90 -18.02 -12.12 16.32
CA ALA A 90 -17.73 -12.93 17.50
C ALA A 90 -18.70 -12.67 18.67
N ALA A 91 -19.13 -11.42 18.87
CA ALA A 91 -20.12 -11.06 19.88
C ALA A 91 -21.52 -11.62 19.55
N SER A 92 -21.88 -11.73 18.26
CA SER A 92 -23.15 -12.32 17.82
C SER A 92 -23.22 -13.85 17.92
N HIS A 93 -22.07 -14.52 18.03
CA HIS A 93 -21.94 -15.98 18.11
C HIS A 93 -21.74 -16.53 19.54
N ILE A 94 -22.15 -15.79 20.58
CA ILE A 94 -22.29 -16.38 21.91
C ILE A 94 -23.48 -17.36 21.86
N PRO A 95 -23.29 -18.68 22.04
CA PRO A 95 -24.41 -19.59 22.20
C PRO A 95 -25.09 -19.18 23.50
N THR A 96 -26.33 -18.70 23.41
CA THR A 96 -27.23 -18.69 24.56
C THR A 96 -27.25 -20.13 25.09
N THR A 97 -26.69 -20.34 26.26
CA THR A 97 -26.87 -21.57 27.02
C THR A 97 -28.38 -21.83 27.07
N PRO A 98 -28.89 -22.99 26.60
CA PRO A 98 -30.30 -23.29 26.78
C PRO A 98 -30.55 -23.33 28.28
N SER A 99 -31.49 -22.50 28.72
CA SER A 99 -32.00 -22.48 30.08
C SER A 99 -32.32 -23.90 30.52
N THR A 100 -31.79 -24.30 31.66
CA THR A 100 -32.16 -25.50 32.39
C THR A 100 -33.67 -25.52 32.65
N SER A 101 -34.44 -26.17 31.79
CA SER A 101 -35.75 -26.69 32.11
C SER A 101 -35.61 -28.20 32.27
N ALA A 102 -35.58 -28.64 33.52
CA ALA A 102 -35.58 -30.06 33.87
C ALA A 102 -36.73 -30.79 33.16
N PRO A 103 -36.51 -31.98 32.58
CA PRO A 103 -37.59 -32.78 32.05
C PRO A 103 -38.51 -33.24 33.19
N GLN A 104 -39.77 -32.83 33.17
CA GLN A 104 -40.80 -33.36 34.05
C GLN A 104 -41.07 -34.82 33.68
N THR A 105 -40.97 -35.71 34.65
CA THR A 105 -41.39 -37.12 34.54
C THR A 105 -42.92 -37.19 34.53
N PRO A 106 -43.55 -37.86 33.54
CA PRO A 106 -44.97 -38.16 33.60
C PRO A 106 -45.22 -39.22 34.67
N TYR A 107 -46.16 -38.93 35.56
CA TYR A 107 -46.68 -39.88 36.54
C TYR A 107 -47.61 -40.86 35.82
N THR A 108 -47.20 -42.12 35.67
CA THR A 108 -48.10 -43.22 35.28
C THR A 108 -47.90 -44.39 36.23
N GLY A 109 -48.99 -44.76 36.90
CA GLY A 109 -49.04 -45.74 37.96
C GLY A 109 -48.74 -47.18 37.54
N ILE A 110 -48.64 -48.01 38.57
CA ILE A 110 -48.30 -49.44 38.55
C ILE A 110 -49.43 -50.26 37.90
N GLN A 111 -49.09 -51.07 36.89
CA GLN A 111 -49.74 -52.37 36.63
C GLN A 111 -48.66 -53.42 36.27
N THR A 112 -48.58 -54.48 37.07
CA THR A 112 -47.84 -55.74 36.89
C THR A 112 -48.69 -56.75 36.08
N PRO A 113 -48.22 -57.97 35.71
CA PRO A 113 -47.01 -58.40 34.97
C PRO A 113 -47.36 -59.37 33.79
N GLY A 114 -46.42 -59.71 32.88
CA GLY A 114 -46.68 -60.82 31.95
C GLY A 114 -45.65 -61.11 30.83
N ILE A 115 -44.69 -61.98 31.14
CA ILE A 115 -44.31 -63.18 30.36
C ILE A 115 -43.80 -63.02 28.91
N LEU A 116 -42.50 -63.35 28.75
CA LEU A 116 -41.76 -63.93 27.60
C LEU A 116 -40.61 -63.09 27.06
N ALA A 117 -39.43 -63.32 27.62
CA ALA A 117 -38.18 -63.33 26.85
C ALA A 117 -38.12 -64.61 25.98
N PRO A 118 -37.40 -64.60 24.84
CA PRO A 118 -35.98 -64.98 24.90
C PRO A 118 -35.07 -64.13 23.98
N ALA A 119 -33.84 -63.88 24.43
CA ALA A 119 -32.55 -64.41 23.95
C ALA A 119 -32.06 -63.81 22.60
N GLY A 120 -30.89 -63.19 22.50
CA GLY A 120 -29.83 -62.99 23.47
C GLY A 120 -28.68 -62.19 22.85
N HIS A 121 -27.69 -61.89 23.70
CA HIS A 121 -26.28 -61.67 23.38
C HIS A 121 -25.91 -60.73 22.21
N PHE A 122 -25.30 -59.59 22.51
CA PHE A 122 -23.82 -59.51 22.60
C PHE A 122 -23.36 -58.15 23.14
N LEU A 123 -22.39 -58.22 24.06
CA LEU A 123 -21.58 -57.12 24.52
C LEU A 123 -20.48 -56.81 23.50
N SER A 124 -19.93 -55.60 23.63
CA SER A 124 -18.63 -55.16 23.13
C SER A 124 -17.53 -56.23 23.24
N ASP A 125 -16.55 -56.20 22.33
CA ASP A 125 -15.17 -55.77 22.63
C ASP A 125 -14.27 -56.00 21.39
N GLY A 126 -13.09 -55.36 21.37
CA GLY A 126 -11.91 -56.00 20.77
C GLY A 126 -11.35 -55.38 19.49
N SER A 127 -10.33 -54.55 19.69
CA SER A 127 -9.20 -54.31 18.78
C SER A 127 -8.74 -55.54 18.00
N SER A 128 -8.35 -55.38 16.74
CA SER A 128 -7.00 -55.71 16.23
C SER A 128 -6.90 -55.61 14.71
N SER A 129 -5.65 -55.41 14.33
CA SER A 129 -5.03 -55.17 13.03
C SER A 129 -5.18 -56.26 11.96
N LEU A 130 -4.78 -55.84 10.76
CA LEU A 130 -4.00 -56.54 9.73
C LEU A 130 -4.71 -56.97 8.44
N ALA A 131 -4.08 -56.46 7.37
CA ALA A 131 -3.80 -57.11 6.10
C ALA A 131 -4.88 -57.08 5.00
N GLY A 132 -4.49 -56.44 3.90
CA GLY A 132 -4.35 -57.19 2.66
C GLY A 132 -5.10 -56.63 1.46
N PHE A 133 -4.33 -56.17 0.47
CA PHE A 133 -4.51 -56.38 -0.98
C PHE A 133 -5.94 -56.32 -1.55
N GLY A 134 -6.29 -55.52 -2.55
CA GLY A 134 -5.51 -54.77 -3.55
C GLY A 134 -6.38 -54.59 -4.81
N LEU A 135 -5.91 -53.66 -5.66
CA LEU A 135 -6.06 -53.61 -7.13
C LEU A 135 -7.41 -53.26 -7.80
N GLY A 136 -7.30 -52.34 -8.77
CA GLY A 136 -8.23 -52.07 -9.89
C GLY A 136 -8.56 -50.58 -10.04
N MET A 137 -7.80 -49.71 -10.74
CA MET A 137 -7.71 -49.53 -12.21
C MET A 137 -9.10 -49.65 -12.90
N SER A 138 -9.66 -48.72 -13.68
CA SER A 138 -9.22 -47.54 -14.43
C SER A 138 -10.47 -46.78 -14.89
N ASN A 139 -10.43 -45.45 -15.09
CA ASN A 139 -10.58 -44.84 -16.44
C ASN A 139 -10.66 -43.30 -16.40
N LEU A 140 -9.92 -42.73 -17.35
CA LEU A 140 -9.90 -41.33 -17.76
C LEU A 140 -11.24 -40.90 -18.36
N THR A 141 -11.55 -39.60 -18.30
CA THR A 141 -11.84 -38.82 -19.51
C THR A 141 -11.82 -37.30 -19.22
N MET A 142 -11.05 -36.58 -20.05
CA MET A 142 -11.11 -35.12 -20.17
C MET A 142 -12.32 -34.72 -21.02
N SER A 143 -12.90 -33.55 -20.76
CA SER A 143 -13.65 -32.82 -21.76
C SER A 143 -13.48 -31.31 -21.60
N THR A 144 -13.23 -30.68 -22.75
CA THR A 144 -13.10 -29.26 -23.03
C THR A 144 -14.43 -28.71 -23.56
N SER A 145 -14.72 -27.41 -23.36
CA SER A 145 -15.50 -26.50 -24.24
C SER A 145 -15.65 -25.16 -23.49
N ALA A 146 -15.16 -24.02 -23.98
CA ALA A 146 -15.50 -23.24 -25.18
C ALA A 146 -16.86 -22.50 -25.07
N SER A 147 -16.79 -21.18 -25.21
CA SER A 147 -17.84 -20.15 -25.14
C SER A 147 -18.98 -20.32 -26.16
N PRO A 148 -20.06 -19.53 -26.02
CA PRO A 148 -20.29 -18.51 -27.06
C PRO A 148 -20.79 -17.14 -26.56
N SER A 149 -20.53 -16.14 -27.40
CA SER A 149 -20.99 -14.76 -27.38
C SER A 149 -22.46 -14.60 -27.81
N SER A 150 -23.20 -13.63 -27.22
CA SER A 150 -23.71 -12.43 -27.92
C SER A 150 -24.83 -11.68 -27.14
N GLY A 151 -24.65 -10.37 -27.00
CA GLY A 151 -25.69 -9.34 -27.20
C GLY A 151 -26.63 -8.95 -26.06
N ARG A 152 -26.35 -7.83 -25.37
CA ARG A 152 -27.20 -6.60 -25.37
C ARG A 152 -26.65 -5.48 -24.47
N THR A 153 -26.64 -4.28 -25.02
CA THR A 153 -26.35 -2.96 -24.41
C THR A 153 -27.57 -2.39 -23.67
N PRO A 154 -27.40 -1.38 -22.79
CA PRO A 154 -27.58 0.04 -23.17
C PRO A 154 -26.46 0.95 -22.60
N LEU A 155 -25.87 1.91 -23.32
CA LEU A 155 -26.34 3.25 -23.73
C LEU A 155 -26.82 4.15 -22.57
N PHE A 156 -25.94 5.04 -22.07
CA PHE A 156 -26.32 6.30 -21.45
C PHE A 156 -25.30 7.40 -21.82
N SER A 157 -25.84 8.57 -22.13
CA SER A 157 -25.27 9.73 -22.82
C SER A 157 -24.47 10.68 -21.92
N PRO A 158 -23.50 11.46 -22.47
CA PRO A 158 -22.82 12.51 -21.74
C PRO A 158 -23.60 13.82 -21.86
N GLU A 159 -24.06 14.37 -20.74
CA GLU A 159 -24.58 15.74 -20.69
C GLU A 159 -23.44 16.76 -20.52
N THR A 160 -23.39 17.65 -21.50
CA THR A 160 -22.62 18.89 -21.52
C THR A 160 -23.29 19.96 -20.65
N SER A 161 -22.54 20.62 -19.76
CA SER A 161 -22.82 21.99 -19.32
C SER A 161 -21.47 22.71 -19.13
N ARG A 162 -21.02 23.48 -20.13
CA ARG A 162 -21.20 24.94 -20.28
C ARG A 162 -20.89 25.75 -19.01
N VAL A 163 -19.69 26.31 -19.06
CA VAL A 163 -19.21 27.59 -18.55
C VAL A 163 -20.32 28.59 -18.19
N ASN A 164 -20.25 29.15 -16.98
CA ASN A 164 -20.56 30.55 -16.73
C ASN A 164 -19.53 31.13 -15.75
N SER A 165 -18.86 32.17 -16.23
CA SER A 165 -18.01 33.10 -15.49
C SER A 165 -18.87 34.04 -14.63
N ALA A 166 -18.35 34.45 -13.48
CA ALA A 166 -18.10 35.86 -13.10
C ALA A 166 -18.08 36.04 -11.57
N ASP A 167 -17.03 36.73 -11.12
CA ASP A 167 -16.96 37.70 -10.02
C ASP A 167 -17.27 37.24 -8.58
N ASP A 168 -16.23 37.18 -7.75
CA ASP A 168 -16.02 38.26 -6.76
C ASP A 168 -14.65 38.17 -6.07
N LEU A 169 -13.89 39.26 -6.24
CA LEU A 169 -12.71 39.62 -5.46
C LEU A 169 -13.16 40.29 -4.17
N ASN A 170 -12.76 39.77 -3.00
CA ASN A 170 -12.14 40.64 -1.98
C ASN A 170 -11.48 39.84 -0.87
N GLY A 171 -10.18 40.08 -0.70
CA GLY A 171 -9.43 39.63 0.47
C GLY A 171 -9.67 40.56 1.66
N ALA A 172 -9.76 39.97 2.85
CA ALA A 172 -9.50 40.68 4.08
C ALA A 172 -8.82 39.74 5.11
N ASN A 173 -7.66 40.22 5.54
CA ASN A 173 -6.74 39.70 6.52
C ASN A 173 -7.39 39.56 7.91
N ALA A 174 -7.24 38.41 8.58
CA ALA A 174 -7.50 38.29 10.02
C ALA A 174 -6.79 37.08 10.65
N ASN A 175 -5.54 37.28 11.04
CA ASN A 175 -4.92 36.52 12.12
C ASN A 175 -5.56 36.93 13.46
N ALA A 176 -6.45 36.10 14.01
CA ALA A 176 -6.67 35.95 15.46
C ALA A 176 -7.76 34.89 15.75
N SER A 177 -7.57 34.12 16.83
CA SER A 177 -8.50 33.13 17.42
C SER A 177 -8.37 31.67 16.98
N ALA A 178 -7.15 31.13 17.07
CA ALA A 178 -6.93 29.70 17.24
C ALA A 178 -7.35 29.26 18.65
N ASN A 179 -8.63 28.96 18.90
CA ASN A 179 -9.00 28.08 20.03
C ASN A 179 -10.43 27.48 20.06
N LYS A 180 -11.24 27.56 18.99
CA LYS A 180 -12.58 26.92 18.97
C LYS A 180 -12.92 26.18 17.66
N GLY A 181 -11.94 25.88 16.81
CA GLY A 181 -12.17 25.35 15.46
C GLY A 181 -12.43 23.85 15.36
N PHE A 182 -11.86 23.02 16.24
CA PHE A 182 -11.77 21.57 15.97
C PHE A 182 -13.13 20.85 15.95
N ALA A 183 -14.01 21.13 16.91
CA ALA A 183 -15.36 20.55 16.94
C ALA A 183 -16.32 21.17 15.90
N ALA A 184 -16.04 22.41 15.46
CA ALA A 184 -16.82 23.11 14.45
C ALA A 184 -16.44 22.64 13.02
N GLN A 185 -15.18 22.27 12.81
CA GLN A 185 -14.69 21.74 11.52
C GLN A 185 -15.29 20.37 11.21
N LEU A 186 -15.52 19.53 12.24
CA LEU A 186 -16.22 18.23 12.11
C LEU A 186 -17.67 18.37 11.62
N ARG A 187 -18.33 19.51 11.88
CA ARG A 187 -19.71 19.77 11.44
C ARG A 187 -19.81 20.34 10.03
N LYS A 188 -18.70 20.80 9.45
CA LYS A 188 -18.67 21.48 8.13
C LYS A 188 -18.30 20.53 6.99
N THR A 189 -17.75 19.36 7.28
CA THR A 189 -17.62 18.23 6.35
C THR A 189 -18.95 17.47 6.35
N GLY A 190 -19.79 17.68 5.34
CA GLY A 190 -21.20 17.26 5.27
C GLY A 190 -21.49 15.75 5.38
N TYR A 191 -21.29 15.18 6.56
CA TYR A 191 -21.94 13.94 6.96
C TYR A 191 -23.40 14.25 7.29
N GLU A 192 -24.26 14.17 6.28
CA GLU A 192 -25.70 14.02 6.52
C GLU A 192 -25.92 12.72 7.28
N THR A 193 -26.63 12.84 8.40
CA THR A 193 -27.01 11.70 9.24
C THR A 193 -28.00 10.86 8.44
N PRO A 194 -27.79 9.55 8.23
CA PRO A 194 -28.72 8.76 7.44
C PRO A 194 -30.08 8.69 8.12
N THR A 195 -31.13 8.88 7.32
CA THR A 195 -32.54 8.78 7.69
C THR A 195 -32.82 7.44 8.37
N PRO A 196 -33.54 7.39 9.51
CA PRO A 196 -33.70 6.18 10.29
C PRO A 196 -34.67 5.22 9.60
N GLY A 197 -34.14 4.29 8.79
CA GLY A 197 -34.96 3.38 8.01
C GLY A 197 -34.20 2.24 7.35
N GLN A 198 -33.19 1.66 8.00
CA GLN A 198 -32.68 0.33 7.67
C GLN A 198 -32.00 -0.26 8.92
N MET A 199 -32.49 -1.42 9.36
CA MET A 199 -32.06 -2.11 10.58
C MET A 199 -30.60 -2.56 10.48
N THR A 200 -29.70 -1.80 11.09
CA THR A 200 -28.54 -2.36 11.78
C THR A 200 -28.82 -2.22 13.27
N ALA A 201 -28.62 -3.31 14.03
CA ALA A 201 -28.86 -3.31 15.47
C ALA A 201 -28.03 -2.20 16.12
N ARG A 202 -28.70 -1.15 16.62
CA ARG A 202 -28.06 -0.11 17.43
C ARG A 202 -27.64 -0.76 18.74
N LEU A 203 -26.36 -1.10 18.88
CA LEU A 203 -25.77 -1.44 20.16
C LEU A 203 -25.90 -0.22 21.08
N ASP A 204 -26.30 -0.43 22.34
CA ASP A 204 -26.43 0.65 23.32
C ASP A 204 -25.06 1.36 23.49
N PRO A 205 -25.00 2.71 23.55
CA PRO A 205 -23.74 3.45 23.64
C PRO A 205 -22.83 3.04 24.82
N GLU A 206 -23.41 2.56 25.92
CA GLU A 206 -22.67 2.06 27.08
C GLU A 206 -22.09 0.65 26.85
N GLU A 207 -22.82 -0.21 26.12
CA GLU A 207 -22.35 -1.53 25.74
C GLU A 207 -21.23 -1.45 24.70
N PHE A 208 -21.37 -0.50 23.76
CA PHE A 208 -20.30 -0.13 22.83
C PHE A 208 -19.09 0.48 23.55
N MET A 209 -19.25 1.37 24.54
CA MET A 209 -18.10 1.89 25.31
C MET A 209 -17.37 0.79 26.09
N ARG A 210 -18.09 -0.23 26.57
CA ARG A 210 -17.49 -1.39 27.24
C ARG A 210 -16.78 -2.34 26.26
N GLN A 211 -17.29 -2.45 25.03
CA GLN A 211 -16.64 -3.20 23.95
C GLN A 211 -15.46 -2.43 23.34
N SER A 212 -15.56 -1.12 23.15
CA SER A 212 -14.52 -0.26 22.55
C SER A 212 -13.25 -0.21 23.39
N ALA A 213 -13.39 -0.26 24.72
CA ALA A 213 -12.25 -0.41 25.64
C ALA A 213 -11.49 -1.73 25.45
N LYS A 214 -12.20 -2.81 25.06
CA LYS A 214 -11.58 -4.11 24.74
C LYS A 214 -10.98 -4.14 23.33
N LEU A 215 -11.53 -3.38 22.39
CA LEU A 215 -11.08 -3.34 20.99
C LEU A 215 -9.87 -2.43 20.76
N LYS A 216 -9.70 -1.41 21.60
CA LYS A 216 -8.56 -0.50 21.52
C LYS A 216 -7.19 -1.21 21.49
N PRO A 217 -6.87 -2.19 22.37
CA PRO A 217 -5.61 -2.93 22.27
C PRO A 217 -5.49 -3.74 20.98
N VAL A 218 -6.60 -4.28 20.44
CA VAL A 218 -6.62 -5.01 19.16
C VAL A 218 -6.25 -4.06 18.01
N PHE A 219 -6.84 -2.86 17.98
CA PHE A 219 -6.50 -1.85 16.96
C PHE A 219 -5.04 -1.38 17.06
N LEU A 220 -4.51 -1.21 18.27
CA LEU A 220 -3.10 -0.85 18.46
C LEU A 220 -2.17 -1.96 17.98
N GLN A 221 -2.49 -3.22 18.29
CA GLN A 221 -1.75 -4.37 17.81
C GLN A 221 -1.75 -4.46 16.28
N ALA A 222 -2.90 -4.26 15.63
CA ALA A 222 -3.00 -4.25 14.17
C ALA A 222 -2.14 -3.13 13.53
N ILE A 223 -2.06 -1.95 14.17
CA ILE A 223 -1.18 -0.87 13.69
C ILE A 223 0.30 -1.21 13.92
N GLU A 224 0.65 -1.84 15.04
CA GLU A 224 2.01 -2.31 15.32
C GLU A 224 2.46 -3.38 14.31
N GLU A 225 1.55 -4.25 13.86
CA GLU A 225 1.81 -5.21 12.80
C GLU A 225 2.14 -4.53 11.47
N VAL A 226 1.36 -3.51 11.06
CA VAL A 226 1.67 -2.70 9.88
C VAL A 226 3.04 -2.04 9.99
N MET A 227 3.39 -1.52 11.17
CA MET A 227 4.70 -0.92 11.40
C MET A 227 5.84 -1.95 11.24
N GLY A 228 5.70 -3.13 11.84
CA GLY A 228 6.67 -4.21 11.72
C GLY A 228 6.86 -4.66 10.28
N GLU A 229 5.77 -4.81 9.53
CA GLU A 229 5.83 -5.17 8.11
C GLU A 229 6.53 -4.10 7.27
N LEU A 230 6.29 -2.81 7.54
CA LEU A 230 6.97 -1.72 6.82
C LEU A 230 8.49 -1.77 7.01
N GLU A 231 8.96 -2.12 8.21
CA GLU A 231 10.38 -2.24 8.52
C GLU A 231 11.02 -3.43 7.78
N THR A 232 10.33 -4.58 7.69
CA THR A 232 10.85 -5.79 7.04
C THR A 232 10.60 -5.85 5.54
N THR A 233 9.75 -4.97 4.98
CA THR A 233 9.31 -5.02 3.57
C THR A 233 10.47 -5.20 2.58
N HIS A 234 11.62 -4.55 2.81
CA HIS A 234 12.75 -4.63 1.89
C HIS A 234 13.45 -6.00 1.92
N GLU A 235 13.48 -6.65 3.07
CA GLU A 235 14.01 -8.00 3.22
C GLU A 235 13.05 -9.02 2.63
N ASP A 236 11.75 -8.83 2.81
CA ASP A 236 10.71 -9.70 2.26
C ASP A 236 10.72 -9.70 0.73
N VAL A 237 10.79 -8.52 0.11
CA VAL A 237 10.96 -8.39 -1.34
C VAL A 237 12.27 -9.03 -1.81
N ALA A 238 13.34 -8.92 -1.03
CA ALA A 238 14.65 -9.47 -1.39
C ALA A 238 14.67 -11.02 -1.37
N LYS A 239 13.77 -11.70 -0.65
CA LYS A 239 13.65 -13.17 -0.66
C LYS A 239 13.30 -13.70 -2.05
N GLY A 240 12.49 -12.96 -2.83
CA GLY A 240 12.12 -13.31 -4.21
C GLY A 240 13.25 -13.14 -5.24
N ALA A 241 14.40 -12.56 -4.86
CA ALA A 241 15.44 -12.20 -5.82
C ALA A 241 16.09 -13.39 -6.54
N ARG A 242 16.11 -14.58 -5.90
CA ARG A 242 16.70 -15.80 -6.45
C ARG A 242 15.99 -16.31 -7.71
N GLU A 243 14.70 -16.01 -7.85
CA GLU A 243 13.87 -16.47 -8.97
C GLU A 243 14.07 -15.58 -10.21
N HIS A 244 14.32 -14.29 -9.99
CA HIS A 244 14.43 -13.29 -11.07
C HIS A 244 15.85 -13.05 -11.57
N VAL A 245 16.85 -13.30 -10.74
CA VAL A 245 18.26 -13.08 -11.10
C VAL A 245 18.93 -14.41 -11.39
N HIS A 246 19.66 -14.48 -12.50
CA HIS A 246 20.41 -15.67 -12.90
C HIS A 246 21.91 -15.39 -13.03
N SER A 247 22.72 -16.45 -13.02
CA SER A 247 24.17 -16.33 -13.14
C SER A 247 24.56 -15.80 -14.52
N SER A 248 25.64 -15.01 -14.56
CA SER A 248 26.17 -14.38 -15.78
C SER A 248 25.23 -13.38 -16.46
N GLU A 249 24.20 -12.90 -15.76
CA GLU A 249 23.36 -11.81 -16.24
C GLU A 249 24.05 -10.44 -16.07
N ILE A 250 23.64 -9.48 -16.90
CA ILE A 250 24.06 -8.08 -16.82
C ILE A 250 22.82 -7.25 -16.53
N ILE A 251 22.66 -6.86 -15.26
CA ILE A 251 21.48 -6.12 -14.79
C ILE A 251 21.77 -4.62 -14.86
N LEU A 252 20.89 -3.86 -15.50
CA LEU A 252 20.92 -2.41 -15.42
C LEU A 252 20.02 -1.93 -14.27
N THR A 253 20.50 -0.94 -13.52
CA THR A 253 19.72 -0.22 -12.52
C THR A 253 20.09 1.26 -12.51
N LEU A 254 19.29 2.09 -11.83
CA LEU A 254 19.48 3.54 -11.79
C LEU A 254 19.25 4.10 -10.38
N GLY A 255 20.02 5.12 -10.03
CA GLY A 255 19.89 5.85 -8.78
C GLY A 255 20.16 5.01 -7.54
N TYR A 256 19.51 5.36 -6.43
CA TYR A 256 19.60 4.62 -5.17
C TYR A 256 18.22 4.20 -4.67
N SER A 257 17.99 2.90 -4.58
CA SER A 257 16.80 2.31 -3.96
C SER A 257 17.23 1.25 -2.95
N ARG A 258 16.82 1.43 -1.69
CA ARG A 258 17.08 0.47 -0.61
C ARG A 258 16.54 -0.92 -0.93
N THR A 259 15.37 -1.00 -1.54
CA THR A 259 14.74 -2.27 -1.93
C THR A 259 15.53 -2.98 -3.03
N VAL A 260 15.98 -2.25 -4.05
CA VAL A 260 16.79 -2.81 -5.14
C VAL A 260 18.18 -3.21 -4.63
N GLU A 261 18.77 -2.42 -3.74
CA GLU A 261 20.05 -2.74 -3.10
C GLU A 261 19.97 -4.07 -2.33
N ALA A 262 18.97 -4.22 -1.47
CA ALA A 262 18.74 -5.46 -0.71
C ALA A 262 18.45 -6.65 -1.64
N PHE A 263 17.65 -6.44 -2.68
CA PHE A 263 17.33 -7.43 -3.70
C PHE A 263 18.57 -7.95 -4.42
N LEU A 264 19.43 -7.07 -4.91
CA LEU A 264 20.67 -7.44 -5.61
C LEU A 264 21.69 -8.09 -4.66
N LYS A 265 21.83 -7.59 -3.42
CA LYS A 265 22.72 -8.18 -2.41
C LYS A 265 22.31 -9.60 -2.04
N THR A 266 21.01 -9.84 -1.88
CA THR A 266 20.49 -11.19 -1.57
C THR A 266 20.67 -12.13 -2.76
N ALA A 267 20.37 -11.69 -3.98
CA ALA A 267 20.61 -12.48 -5.19
C ALA A 267 22.09 -12.88 -5.36
N PHE A 268 23.02 -12.00 -4.99
CA PHE A 268 24.46 -12.24 -5.19
C PHE A 268 25.07 -13.31 -4.26
N LYS A 269 24.38 -13.61 -3.15
CA LYS A 269 24.75 -14.72 -2.26
C LYS A 269 24.65 -16.06 -2.99
N ASP A 270 23.62 -16.22 -3.81
CA ASP A 270 23.34 -17.47 -4.52
C ASP A 270 23.97 -17.51 -5.92
N ARG A 271 23.98 -16.38 -6.65
CA ARG A 271 24.37 -16.35 -8.06
C ARG A 271 25.31 -15.19 -8.36
N LYS A 272 26.26 -15.41 -9.28
CA LYS A 272 27.23 -14.39 -9.68
C LYS A 272 26.77 -13.71 -10.98
N PHE A 273 26.63 -12.39 -10.95
CA PHE A 273 26.18 -11.55 -12.07
C PHE A 273 26.86 -10.18 -11.98
N THR A 274 26.73 -9.38 -13.03
CA THR A 274 27.29 -8.01 -13.09
C THR A 274 26.17 -6.99 -13.07
N VAL A 275 26.37 -5.87 -12.36
CA VAL A 275 25.40 -4.77 -12.27
C VAL A 275 25.96 -3.52 -12.93
N ILE A 276 25.22 -2.96 -13.87
CA ILE A 276 25.46 -1.63 -14.43
C ILE A 276 24.56 -0.64 -13.69
N VAL A 277 25.14 0.40 -13.11
CA VAL A 277 24.44 1.44 -12.34
C VAL A 277 24.54 2.74 -13.10
N ALA A 278 23.41 3.31 -13.49
CA ALA A 278 23.34 4.68 -13.99
C ALA A 278 23.34 5.67 -12.82
N GLU A 279 24.11 6.76 -12.95
CA GLU A 279 24.34 7.68 -11.84
C GLU A 279 23.10 8.50 -11.43
N SER A 280 22.15 8.72 -12.35
CA SER A 280 20.95 9.54 -12.14
C SER A 280 21.26 11.00 -11.79
N ALA A 281 21.96 11.68 -12.70
CA ALA A 281 22.10 13.13 -12.68
C ALA A 281 20.70 13.79 -12.69
N PRO A 282 20.47 14.85 -11.91
CA PRO A 282 21.43 15.66 -11.15
C PRO A 282 21.70 15.17 -9.71
N SER A 283 21.01 14.12 -9.25
CA SER A 283 21.08 13.67 -7.85
C SER A 283 22.32 12.83 -7.53
N HIS A 284 22.94 12.21 -8.55
CA HIS A 284 24.11 11.32 -8.46
C HIS A 284 23.96 10.19 -7.43
N LEU A 285 22.73 9.80 -7.11
CA LEU A 285 22.43 8.77 -6.11
C LEU A 285 23.01 7.40 -6.50
N GLY A 286 23.19 7.13 -7.79
CA GLY A 286 23.78 5.88 -8.27
C GLY A 286 25.21 5.63 -7.78
N HIS A 287 25.98 6.67 -7.47
CA HIS A 287 27.33 6.55 -6.88
C HIS A 287 27.29 5.87 -5.51
N ARG A 288 26.25 6.16 -4.71
CA ARG A 288 26.05 5.51 -3.41
C ARG A 288 25.70 4.03 -3.56
N LEU A 289 24.83 3.71 -4.52
CA LEU A 289 24.44 2.34 -4.81
C LEU A 289 25.64 1.51 -5.29
N SER A 290 26.39 2.01 -6.27
CA SER A 290 27.55 1.32 -6.83
C SER A 290 28.61 1.05 -5.76
N HIS A 291 28.89 2.04 -4.89
CA HIS A 291 29.81 1.87 -3.76
C HIS A 291 29.33 0.76 -2.81
N SER A 292 28.05 0.78 -2.42
CA SER A 292 27.49 -0.22 -1.51
C SER A 292 27.49 -1.64 -2.10
N LEU A 293 27.21 -1.79 -3.39
CA LEU A 293 27.26 -3.07 -4.09
C LEU A 293 28.71 -3.58 -4.23
N SER A 294 29.66 -2.69 -4.55
CA SER A 294 31.09 -3.01 -4.66
C SER A 294 31.68 -3.49 -3.33
N GLN A 295 31.32 -2.85 -2.21
CA GLN A 295 31.70 -3.30 -0.86
C GLN A 295 31.23 -4.73 -0.55
N ASN A 296 30.15 -5.19 -1.18
CA ASN A 296 29.61 -6.54 -1.02
C ASN A 296 30.18 -7.53 -2.07
N GLY A 297 31.21 -7.13 -2.82
CA GLY A 297 31.89 -7.98 -3.80
C GLY A 297 31.14 -8.16 -5.12
N ILE A 298 30.11 -7.35 -5.38
CA ILE A 298 29.33 -7.41 -6.62
C ILE A 298 30.09 -6.65 -7.71
N PRO A 299 30.39 -7.27 -8.87
CA PRO A 299 30.96 -6.57 -10.02
C PRO A 299 29.99 -5.47 -10.47
N THR A 300 30.39 -4.21 -10.26
CA THR A 300 29.57 -3.04 -10.54
C THR A 300 30.26 -2.10 -11.52
N LEU A 301 29.52 -1.62 -12.52
CA LEU A 301 29.96 -0.64 -13.51
C LEU A 301 29.09 0.60 -13.38
N LEU A 302 29.69 1.73 -12.98
CA LEU A 302 29.01 3.01 -12.94
C LEU A 302 29.06 3.68 -14.32
N ILE A 303 27.93 4.18 -14.80
CA ILE A 303 27.81 4.83 -16.11
C ILE A 303 27.07 6.17 -16.00
N PRO A 304 27.36 7.15 -16.87
CA PRO A 304 26.53 8.32 -17.01
C PRO A 304 25.20 7.96 -17.70
N ASP A 305 24.14 8.71 -17.41
CA ASP A 305 22.80 8.43 -17.95
C ASP A 305 22.76 8.52 -19.49
N SER A 306 23.62 9.34 -20.09
CA SER A 306 23.77 9.45 -21.55
C SER A 306 24.21 8.15 -22.24
N SER A 307 24.84 7.23 -21.51
CA SER A 307 25.36 5.96 -22.03
C SER A 307 24.34 4.82 -21.97
N LEU A 308 23.14 5.05 -21.41
CA LEU A 308 22.10 4.03 -21.25
C LEU A 308 21.79 3.30 -22.56
N HIS A 309 21.53 4.06 -23.63
CA HIS A 309 21.14 3.48 -24.92
C HIS A 309 22.29 2.73 -25.61
N ALA A 310 23.53 3.20 -25.42
CA ALA A 310 24.71 2.60 -26.02
C ALA A 310 25.06 1.22 -25.41
N LEU A 311 24.80 1.05 -24.11
CA LEU A 311 25.08 -0.19 -23.40
C LEU A 311 23.91 -1.17 -23.38
N MET A 312 22.71 -0.72 -23.74
CA MET A 312 21.48 -1.54 -23.72
C MET A 312 21.58 -2.88 -24.48
N PRO A 313 22.27 -3.00 -25.64
CA PRO A 313 22.39 -4.29 -26.33
C PRO A 313 23.01 -5.41 -25.47
N ARG A 314 23.93 -5.05 -24.56
CA ARG A 314 24.65 -5.99 -23.68
C ARG A 314 23.89 -6.31 -22.40
N ILE A 315 22.94 -5.47 -22.02
CA ILE A 315 22.14 -5.64 -20.80
C ILE A 315 21.12 -6.76 -21.01
N THR A 316 20.88 -7.58 -19.99
CA THR A 316 19.90 -8.66 -20.04
C THR A 316 18.54 -8.20 -19.56
N LYS A 317 18.48 -7.40 -18.49
CA LYS A 317 17.24 -6.86 -17.91
C LYS A 317 17.47 -5.55 -17.17
N LEU A 318 16.40 -4.76 -17.07
CA LEU A 318 16.37 -3.52 -16.31
C LEU A 318 15.64 -3.77 -14.98
N VAL A 319 16.29 -3.48 -13.86
CA VAL A 319 15.73 -3.58 -12.51
C VAL A 319 15.71 -2.19 -11.88
N ILE A 320 14.51 -1.67 -11.60
CA ILE A 320 14.32 -0.33 -11.06
C ILE A 320 13.46 -0.35 -9.81
N GLY A 321 13.66 0.64 -8.94
CA GLY A 321 12.72 0.95 -7.86
C GLY A 321 11.75 2.04 -8.30
N CYS A 322 10.69 2.24 -7.53
CA CYS A 322 9.78 3.36 -7.70
C CYS A 322 9.55 4.14 -6.40
N HIS A 323 9.02 5.34 -6.55
CA HIS A 323 8.50 6.16 -5.47
C HIS A 323 7.08 5.76 -5.08
N SER A 324 6.20 5.65 -6.09
CA SER A 324 4.79 5.24 -5.96
C SER A 324 4.31 4.55 -7.23
N VAL A 325 3.33 3.68 -7.09
CA VAL A 325 2.63 2.99 -8.20
C VAL A 325 1.16 3.42 -8.14
N LEU A 326 0.58 3.74 -9.28
CA LEU A 326 -0.79 4.23 -9.43
C LEU A 326 -1.76 3.09 -9.76
N ALA A 327 -3.06 3.36 -9.65
CA ALA A 327 -4.10 2.35 -9.89
C ALA A 327 -4.19 1.88 -11.34
N ASN A 328 -3.74 2.69 -12.30
CA ASN A 328 -3.61 2.29 -13.70
C ASN A 328 -2.38 1.39 -13.97
N GLY A 329 -1.55 1.11 -12.95
CA GLY A 329 -0.30 0.36 -13.06
C GLY A 329 0.91 1.20 -13.48
N GLY A 330 0.72 2.49 -13.76
CA GLY A 330 1.81 3.44 -13.99
C GLY A 330 2.58 3.70 -12.70
N LEU A 331 3.81 4.20 -12.80
CA LEU A 331 4.64 4.47 -11.63
C LEU A 331 5.38 5.79 -11.75
N PHE A 332 5.73 6.35 -10.59
CA PHE A 332 6.68 7.44 -10.49
C PHE A 332 8.04 6.87 -10.10
N GLY A 333 9.01 6.97 -11.01
CA GLY A 333 10.40 6.60 -10.79
C GLY A 333 11.27 7.84 -10.60
N LEU A 334 12.52 7.66 -10.19
CA LEU A 334 13.50 8.75 -10.13
C LEU A 334 13.73 9.33 -11.54
N SER A 335 14.19 10.58 -11.62
CA SER A 335 14.64 11.19 -12.88
C SER A 335 15.57 10.24 -13.67
N GLY A 336 15.29 10.07 -14.96
CA GLY A 336 15.99 9.14 -15.84
C GLY A 336 15.37 7.75 -15.90
N SER A 337 14.37 7.44 -15.05
CA SER A 337 13.69 6.14 -15.09
C SER A 337 12.97 5.90 -16.42
N LEU A 338 12.26 6.90 -16.95
CA LEU A 338 11.56 6.73 -18.23
C LEU A 338 12.57 6.56 -19.36
N SER A 339 13.68 7.30 -19.34
CA SER A 339 14.75 7.17 -20.33
C SER A 339 15.35 5.76 -20.33
N ALA A 340 15.63 5.19 -19.15
CA ALA A 340 16.12 3.82 -19.02
C ALA A 340 15.08 2.80 -19.51
N VAL A 341 13.80 2.98 -19.14
CA VAL A 341 12.70 2.09 -19.51
C VAL A 341 12.43 2.14 -21.02
N LEU A 342 12.40 3.33 -21.63
CA LEU A 342 12.24 3.49 -23.08
C LEU A 342 13.39 2.86 -23.84
N ALA A 343 14.63 3.02 -23.36
CA ALA A 343 15.78 2.36 -23.94
C ALA A 343 15.67 0.84 -23.79
N ALA A 344 15.27 0.31 -22.63
CA ALA A 344 15.05 -1.13 -22.45
C ALA A 344 13.99 -1.67 -23.41
N ARG A 345 12.86 -0.96 -23.55
CA ARG A 345 11.79 -1.32 -24.49
C ARG A 345 12.23 -1.29 -25.95
N ALA A 346 13.01 -0.30 -26.37
CA ALA A 346 13.55 -0.22 -27.73
C ALA A 346 14.46 -1.40 -28.08
N HIS A 347 15.11 -2.02 -27.08
CA HIS A 347 15.99 -3.17 -27.24
C HIS A 347 15.36 -4.50 -26.78
N SER A 348 14.03 -4.52 -26.60
CA SER A 348 13.26 -5.68 -26.15
C SER A 348 13.81 -6.32 -24.86
N LYS A 349 14.29 -5.50 -23.94
CA LYS A 349 14.78 -5.94 -22.63
C LYS A 349 13.64 -5.87 -21.61
N PRO A 350 13.47 -6.91 -20.77
CA PRO A 350 12.42 -6.91 -19.76
C PRO A 350 12.68 -5.86 -18.68
N VAL A 351 11.61 -5.19 -18.25
CA VAL A 351 11.60 -4.14 -17.21
C VAL A 351 10.93 -4.68 -15.95
N VAL A 352 11.73 -4.88 -14.90
CA VAL A 352 11.31 -5.38 -13.60
C VAL A 352 11.35 -4.26 -12.58
N VAL A 353 10.23 -4.04 -11.91
CA VAL A 353 10.08 -3.01 -10.87
C VAL A 353 10.03 -3.68 -9.51
N VAL A 354 10.96 -3.31 -8.64
CA VAL A 354 11.08 -3.87 -7.29
C VAL A 354 10.56 -2.85 -6.28
N THR A 355 9.45 -3.17 -5.61
CA THR A 355 8.74 -2.21 -4.74
C THR A 355 7.94 -2.90 -3.64
N GLY A 356 7.73 -2.21 -2.51
CA GLY A 356 6.79 -2.64 -1.49
C GLY A 356 5.36 -2.21 -1.82
N GLN A 357 4.37 -2.96 -1.35
CA GLN A 357 2.94 -2.67 -1.59
C GLN A 357 2.45 -1.38 -0.96
N TYR A 358 3.07 -0.91 0.13
CA TYR A 358 2.71 0.37 0.77
C TYR A 358 2.83 1.59 -0.16
N LYS A 359 3.53 1.45 -1.29
CA LYS A 359 3.69 2.50 -2.32
C LYS A 359 2.55 2.51 -3.34
N PHE A 360 1.63 1.55 -3.32
CA PHE A 360 0.53 1.44 -4.27
C PHE A 360 -0.58 2.40 -3.88
N ALA A 361 -0.92 3.33 -4.76
CA ALA A 361 -1.90 4.37 -4.51
C ALA A 361 -3.15 4.13 -5.36
N PRO A 362 -4.36 4.33 -4.80
CA PRO A 362 -5.61 4.17 -5.53
C PRO A 362 -5.86 5.29 -6.56
N VAL A 363 -5.02 6.33 -6.57
CA VAL A 363 -5.09 7.42 -7.54
C VAL A 363 -4.85 6.88 -8.95
N TRP A 364 -5.78 7.16 -9.87
CA TRP A 364 -5.74 6.62 -11.23
C TRP A 364 -4.59 7.17 -12.06
N ASN A 365 -4.45 8.50 -12.13
CA ASN A 365 -3.40 9.15 -12.89
C ASN A 365 -3.13 10.56 -12.36
N MET A 366 -1.98 10.77 -11.74
CA MET A 366 -1.57 12.07 -11.21
C MET A 366 -0.75 12.90 -12.22
N ASN A 367 -0.36 12.30 -13.35
CA ASN A 367 0.54 12.92 -14.33
C ASN A 367 -0.06 14.19 -14.97
N PHE A 368 -1.37 14.19 -15.23
CA PHE A 368 -2.05 15.33 -15.85
C PHE A 368 -2.37 16.46 -14.88
N GLU A 369 -2.54 16.15 -13.59
CA GLU A 369 -2.99 17.12 -12.59
C GLU A 369 -1.84 17.92 -12.00
N HIS A 370 -0.66 17.29 -11.84
CA HIS A 370 0.47 17.92 -11.15
C HIS A 370 1.67 18.24 -12.05
N GLY A 371 1.64 17.79 -13.32
CA GLY A 371 2.76 17.90 -14.25
C GLY A 371 4.02 17.17 -13.78
N SER A 372 4.80 16.58 -14.69
CA SER A 372 6.09 15.95 -14.34
C SER A 372 7.11 16.96 -13.80
N LEU A 373 6.89 18.26 -14.02
CA LEU A 373 7.86 19.34 -13.80
C LEU A 373 7.82 19.94 -12.38
N ASP A 374 6.71 19.84 -11.64
CA ASP A 374 6.63 20.40 -10.28
C ASP A 374 7.22 19.47 -9.20
N PHE A 375 7.84 18.36 -9.60
CA PHE A 375 8.49 17.43 -8.69
C PHE A 375 9.90 17.92 -8.37
N GLN A 376 9.98 18.63 -7.25
CA GLN A 376 11.15 19.27 -6.70
C GLN A 376 11.65 20.47 -7.51
N GLY A 377 11.20 21.66 -7.09
CA GLY A 377 11.82 22.92 -7.49
C GLY A 377 13.33 22.81 -7.52
N GLY A 378 13.94 23.48 -8.49
CA GLY A 378 15.31 23.33 -8.98
C GLY A 378 16.46 23.54 -7.99
N SER A 379 16.26 23.32 -6.69
CA SER A 379 17.25 23.41 -5.63
C SER A 379 18.41 22.44 -5.77
N ALA A 380 18.28 21.26 -6.38
CA ALA A 380 19.44 20.36 -6.53
C ALA A 380 20.43 20.89 -7.60
N PHE A 381 19.90 21.36 -8.73
CA PHE A 381 20.69 22.06 -9.75
C PHE A 381 21.09 23.46 -9.29
N ALA A 382 20.23 24.20 -8.58
CA ALA A 382 20.55 25.52 -8.06
C ALA A 382 21.54 25.47 -6.89
N ALA A 383 21.58 24.38 -6.11
CA ALA A 383 22.60 24.13 -5.10
C ALA A 383 23.92 23.68 -5.74
N SER A 384 23.92 22.90 -6.82
CA SER A 384 25.16 22.65 -7.56
C SER A 384 25.66 23.90 -8.31
N ALA A 385 24.75 24.75 -8.79
CA ALA A 385 25.06 26.07 -9.34
C ALA A 385 25.46 27.10 -8.26
N GLY A 386 25.03 26.93 -7.01
CA GLY A 386 25.24 27.86 -5.89
C GLY A 386 26.35 27.49 -4.91
N GLU A 387 26.59 26.21 -4.66
CA GLU A 387 27.61 25.67 -3.73
C GLU A 387 28.71 24.86 -4.44
N GLY A 388 28.42 24.18 -5.55
CA GLY A 388 29.41 23.39 -6.31
C GLY A 388 30.09 24.14 -7.47
N GLY A 389 29.51 25.27 -7.90
CA GLY A 389 29.99 26.11 -8.99
C GLY A 389 30.65 27.41 -8.53
N ARG A 390 30.98 27.55 -7.25
CA ARG A 390 31.90 28.61 -6.77
C ARG A 390 33.35 28.15 -6.98
N GLU A 391 33.69 27.68 -8.18
CA GLU A 391 35.08 27.74 -8.61
C GLU A 391 35.46 29.21 -8.63
N GLU A 392 36.37 29.59 -7.73
CA GLU A 392 37.01 30.89 -7.62
C GLU A 392 37.72 31.24 -8.95
N GLY A 393 36.95 31.66 -9.97
CA GLY A 393 37.51 31.96 -11.30
C GLY A 393 36.50 32.16 -12.42
N MET A 394 35.34 31.48 -12.39
CA MET A 394 34.22 31.82 -13.27
C MET A 394 33.22 32.65 -12.48
N GLY A 395 33.50 33.96 -12.41
CA GLY A 395 32.62 34.94 -11.78
C GLY A 395 31.17 34.74 -12.22
N ALA A 396 30.25 34.93 -11.28
CA ALA A 396 28.80 34.90 -11.42
C ALA A 396 28.36 35.30 -12.84
N ARG A 397 28.29 34.33 -13.75
CA ARG A 397 27.88 34.58 -15.12
C ARG A 397 26.38 34.83 -15.06
N ASN A 398 25.96 35.98 -15.60
CA ASN A 398 24.56 36.33 -15.78
C ASN A 398 23.80 35.12 -16.36
N TRP A 399 22.95 34.48 -15.54
CA TRP A 399 21.92 33.54 -15.99
C TRP A 399 20.71 34.29 -16.58
N GLU A 400 20.91 35.53 -17.05
CA GLU A 400 19.86 36.33 -17.67
C GLU A 400 19.40 35.63 -18.96
N GLY A 401 18.16 35.11 -18.95
CA GLY A 401 17.53 34.43 -20.08
C GLY A 401 17.59 32.90 -20.07
N VAL A 402 18.07 32.25 -19.00
CA VAL A 402 18.08 30.78 -18.90
C VAL A 402 17.06 30.31 -17.86
N GLU A 403 16.05 29.58 -18.32
CA GLU A 403 15.11 28.87 -17.45
C GLU A 403 15.68 27.48 -17.13
N VAL A 404 15.84 27.21 -15.84
CA VAL A 404 16.37 25.94 -15.34
C VAL A 404 15.24 25.16 -14.69
N GLU A 405 14.83 24.08 -15.34
CA GLU A 405 13.89 23.11 -14.81
C GLU A 405 14.63 21.85 -14.35
N SER A 406 14.23 21.30 -13.20
CA SER A 406 14.76 20.05 -12.70
C SER A 406 13.60 19.19 -12.22
N ALA A 407 13.21 18.22 -13.04
CA ALA A 407 12.27 17.20 -12.61
C ALA A 407 13.01 16.13 -11.79
N TYR A 408 12.52 15.85 -10.58
CA TYR A 408 13.09 14.80 -9.74
C TYR A 408 12.41 13.45 -9.90
N TRP A 409 11.10 13.46 -10.18
CA TRP A 409 10.34 12.25 -10.43
C TRP A 409 9.85 12.24 -11.87
N GLU A 410 9.81 11.05 -12.45
CA GLU A 410 9.43 10.83 -13.83
C GLU A 410 8.33 9.76 -13.89
N TYR A 411 7.28 10.05 -14.66
CA TYR A 411 6.17 9.13 -14.83
C TYR A 411 6.51 8.07 -15.89
N VAL A 412 6.41 6.81 -15.51
CA VAL A 412 6.56 5.65 -16.40
C VAL A 412 5.18 5.03 -16.61
N ARG A 413 4.80 4.91 -17.89
CA ARG A 413 3.51 4.34 -18.28
C ARG A 413 3.44 2.83 -17.99
N PRO A 414 2.26 2.30 -17.63
CA PRO A 414 2.09 0.88 -17.30
C PRO A 414 2.49 -0.07 -18.43
N GLU A 415 2.29 0.31 -19.70
CA GLU A 415 2.61 -0.56 -20.84
C GLU A 415 4.12 -0.77 -20.99
N LEU A 416 4.93 0.06 -20.35
CA LEU A 416 6.38 -0.04 -20.42
C LEU A 416 6.99 -0.95 -19.35
N VAL A 417 6.19 -1.39 -18.38
CA VAL A 417 6.62 -2.28 -17.29
C VAL A 417 6.18 -3.71 -17.59
N ASP A 418 7.03 -4.69 -17.31
CA ASP A 418 6.70 -6.11 -17.52
C ASP A 418 6.27 -6.80 -16.22
N LEU A 419 6.95 -6.50 -15.11
CA LEU A 419 6.75 -7.20 -13.84
C LEU A 419 6.94 -6.28 -12.63
N PHE A 420 6.06 -6.38 -11.65
CA PHE A 420 6.24 -5.86 -10.30
C PHE A 420 6.61 -6.99 -9.35
N VAL A 421 7.74 -6.85 -8.68
CA VAL A 421 8.20 -7.76 -7.61
C VAL A 421 7.92 -7.08 -6.28
N THR A 422 7.04 -7.69 -5.48
CA THR A 422 6.55 -7.14 -4.22
C THR A 422 6.75 -8.11 -3.05
N ASN A 423 6.39 -7.68 -1.84
CA ASN A 423 6.49 -8.51 -0.62
C ASN A 423 5.52 -9.70 -0.62
N GLU A 424 4.41 -9.65 -1.37
CA GLU A 424 3.46 -10.77 -1.50
C GLU A 424 3.70 -11.61 -2.76
N GLY A 425 4.71 -11.25 -3.56
CA GLY A 425 5.10 -11.94 -4.78
C GLY A 425 5.05 -11.06 -6.03
N ASP A 426 4.94 -11.75 -7.17
CA ASP A 426 5.10 -11.16 -8.48
C ASP A 426 3.76 -10.86 -9.13
N HIS A 427 3.64 -9.66 -9.70
CA HIS A 427 2.40 -9.17 -10.27
C HIS A 427 2.60 -8.48 -11.62
N ALA A 428 1.71 -8.76 -12.57
CA ALA A 428 1.62 -8.01 -13.80
C ALA A 428 1.03 -6.61 -13.54
N PRO A 429 1.36 -5.59 -14.35
CA PRO A 429 0.77 -4.25 -14.22
C PRO A 429 -0.76 -4.24 -14.25
N SER A 430 -1.39 -5.16 -15.00
CA SER A 430 -2.83 -5.31 -15.06
C SER A 430 -3.47 -5.85 -13.78
N TYR A 431 -2.70 -6.47 -12.88
CA TYR A 431 -3.20 -7.02 -11.62
C TYR A 431 -3.20 -6.00 -10.47
N ILE A 432 -2.53 -4.85 -10.66
CA ILE A 432 -2.35 -3.82 -9.63
C ILE A 432 -3.69 -3.27 -9.13
N TYR A 433 -4.70 -3.09 -10.01
CA TYR A 433 -6.02 -2.62 -9.59
C TYR A 433 -6.67 -3.57 -8.56
N LYS A 434 -6.45 -4.89 -8.71
CA LYS A 434 -7.03 -5.90 -7.82
C LYS A 434 -6.34 -5.86 -6.45
N LEU A 435 -5.01 -5.73 -6.44
CA LEU A 435 -4.25 -5.57 -5.20
C LEU A 435 -4.70 -4.32 -4.42
N ILE A 436 -4.92 -3.20 -5.10
CA ILE A 436 -5.42 -1.97 -4.46
C ILE A 436 -6.81 -2.19 -3.86
N LYS A 437 -7.70 -2.89 -4.58
CA LYS A 437 -9.04 -3.22 -4.07
C LYS A 437 -9.02 -4.21 -2.91
N GLU A 438 -8.05 -5.11 -2.88
CA GLU A 438 -7.81 -6.03 -1.77
C GLU A 438 -7.17 -5.32 -0.56
N ALA A 439 -6.33 -4.30 -0.79
CA ALA A 439 -5.60 -3.59 0.25
C ALA A 439 -6.36 -2.42 0.89
N TYR A 440 -7.28 -1.77 0.18
CA TYR A 440 -8.01 -0.58 0.65
C TYR A 440 -9.52 -0.76 0.61
N ASP A 441 -10.24 0.03 1.41
CA ASP A 441 -11.71 0.06 1.40
C ASP A 441 -12.21 1.11 0.38
N GLU A 442 -13.35 0.86 -0.27
CA GLU A 442 -13.92 1.73 -1.30
C GLU A 442 -14.30 3.12 -0.74
N GLU A 443 -14.66 3.18 0.54
CA GLU A 443 -15.02 4.42 1.26
C GLU A 443 -13.84 5.40 1.49
N ASP A 444 -12.60 4.95 1.28
CA ASP A 444 -11.39 5.72 1.62
C ASP A 444 -10.55 6.07 0.39
N MET A 445 -11.07 5.82 -0.82
CA MET A 445 -10.32 6.09 -2.05
C MET A 445 -10.02 7.58 -2.22
N ASP A 446 -10.97 8.45 -1.83
CA ASP A 446 -10.89 9.91 -1.98
C ASP A 446 -10.09 10.63 -0.87
N LEU A 447 -9.41 9.89 0.01
CA LEU A 447 -8.69 10.47 1.16
C LEU A 447 -7.52 11.41 0.79
#